data_AF-A0A7W4LIT3-F1
#
_entry.id   AF-A0A7W4LIT3-F1
#
_cell.length_a   1.000
_cell.length_b   1.000
_cell.length_c   1.000
_cell.angle_alpha   90.00
_cell.angle_beta   90.00
_cell.angle_gamma   90.00
#
_symmetry.space_group_name_H-M   'P 1'
#
loop_
_entity.id
_entity.type
_entity.pdbx_description
1 polymer ?
#
loop_
_entity_poly.entity_id
_entity_poly.type
_entity_poly.pdbx_seq_one_letter_code
_entity_poly.pdbx_strand_id
1 'polypeptide(L)'
;MDHLVLTVIAPDQPGLVERIAQCIAAHGGNWLESRMSRMAGQFAGILRVAVPAEGYDELVEGLQGLSAHGIRVLLAESGIEPSCTWKPIHLDLVGNDRPGIVRDITRLLAEQGVNLESLTTEVAPAPMSSEPLFHAVAVLAVPLTLSLDLLRDKLEGLADDLMVELNLRTDE
;
A
#
# COMPACT_ATOMS: atom_id res chain seq x y z
N MET A 1 -14.51 -22.18 -0.43
CA MET A 1 -14.40 -21.05 0.51
C MET A 1 -13.80 -19.97 -0.33
N ASP A 2 -14.59 -18.93 -0.59
CA ASP A 2 -14.28 -17.98 -1.65
C ASP A 2 -13.57 -16.79 -1.01
N HIS A 3 -12.57 -16.28 -1.71
CA HIS A 3 -11.85 -15.10 -1.28
C HIS A 3 -12.48 -13.88 -1.92
N LEU A 4 -12.50 -12.78 -1.18
CA LEU A 4 -13.03 -11.51 -1.65
C LEU A 4 -12.07 -10.42 -1.24
N VAL A 5 -11.75 -9.54 -2.20
CA VAL A 5 -10.92 -8.37 -1.95
C VAL A 5 -11.84 -7.15 -1.95
N LEU A 6 -11.78 -6.40 -0.84
CA LEU A 6 -12.61 -5.24 -0.57
C LEU A 6 -11.71 -4.01 -0.53
N THR A 7 -12.06 -2.97 -1.27
CA THR A 7 -11.49 -1.63 -1.08
C THR A 7 -12.50 -0.77 -0.34
N VAL A 8 -12.10 -0.23 0.80
CA VAL A 8 -12.94 0.58 1.67
C VAL A 8 -12.45 2.02 1.63
N ILE A 9 -13.38 2.98 1.54
CA ILE A 9 -13.12 4.42 1.66
C ILE A 9 -14.24 5.05 2.50
N ALA A 10 -13.88 5.75 3.58
CA ALA A 10 -14.83 6.43 4.47
C ALA A 10 -14.21 7.68 5.11
N PRO A 11 -15.02 8.66 5.56
CA PRO A 11 -14.54 9.69 6.48
C PRO A 11 -14.04 9.05 7.78
N ASP A 12 -12.86 9.45 8.26
CA ASP A 12 -12.22 8.84 9.43
C ASP A 12 -13.08 9.04 10.70
N GLN A 13 -13.51 7.94 11.31
CA GLN A 13 -14.33 7.91 12.51
C GLN A 13 -14.00 6.68 13.37
N PRO A 14 -14.09 6.79 14.71
CA PRO A 14 -14.00 5.64 15.58
C PRO A 14 -15.06 4.58 15.23
N GLY A 15 -14.66 3.29 15.23
CA GLY A 15 -15.58 2.17 15.01
C GLY A 15 -15.84 1.78 13.55
N LEU A 16 -15.14 2.38 12.57
CA LEU A 16 -15.24 1.97 11.15
C LEU A 16 -14.85 0.50 10.95
N VAL A 17 -13.65 0.13 11.40
CA VAL A 17 -13.13 -1.24 11.29
C VAL A 17 -14.04 -2.23 12.01
N GLU A 18 -14.55 -1.86 13.19
CA GLU A 18 -15.49 -2.66 13.96
C GLU A 18 -16.79 -2.94 13.18
N ARG A 19 -17.41 -1.92 12.58
CA ARG A 19 -18.62 -2.10 11.76
C ARG A 19 -18.40 -3.05 10.58
N ILE A 20 -17.26 -2.89 9.89
CA ILE A 20 -16.91 -3.74 8.76
C ILE A 20 -16.70 -5.18 9.23
N ALA A 21 -15.92 -5.37 10.31
CA ALA A 21 -15.68 -6.67 10.91
C ALA A 21 -16.97 -7.34 11.40
N GLN A 22 -17.88 -6.58 12.00
CA GLN A 22 -19.18 -7.09 12.45
C GLN A 22 -20.05 -7.52 11.27
N CYS A 23 -20.07 -6.75 10.18
CA CYS A 23 -20.77 -7.13 8.94
C CYS A 23 -20.18 -8.42 8.36
N ILE A 24 -18.86 -8.57 8.32
CA ILE A 24 -18.19 -9.76 7.81
C ILE A 24 -18.50 -10.98 8.70
N ALA A 25 -18.38 -10.84 10.01
CA ALA A 25 -18.62 -11.90 10.97
C ALA A 25 -20.09 -12.37 10.98
N ALA A 26 -21.05 -11.45 10.80
CA ALA A 26 -22.47 -11.77 10.75
C ALA A 26 -22.83 -12.72 9.59
N HIS A 27 -22.08 -12.68 8.49
CA HIS A 27 -22.27 -13.54 7.32
C HIS A 27 -21.29 -14.73 7.26
N GLY A 28 -20.66 -15.07 8.40
CA GLY A 28 -19.73 -16.19 8.49
C GLY A 28 -18.40 -15.96 7.76
N GLY A 29 -18.10 -14.71 7.39
CA GLY A 29 -16.84 -14.34 6.77
C GLY A 29 -15.71 -14.26 7.80
N ASN A 30 -14.49 -14.54 7.34
CA ASN A 30 -13.26 -14.43 8.12
C ASN A 30 -12.35 -13.34 7.56
N TRP A 31 -11.79 -12.52 8.45
CA TRP A 31 -10.82 -11.48 8.11
C TRP A 31 -9.44 -12.12 7.95
N LEU A 32 -8.83 -12.03 6.76
CA LEU A 32 -7.55 -12.68 6.47
C LEU A 32 -6.38 -11.69 6.54
N GLU A 33 -6.44 -10.63 5.74
CA GLU A 33 -5.36 -9.67 5.61
C GLU A 33 -5.94 -8.29 5.32
N SER A 34 -5.34 -7.23 5.85
CA SER A 34 -5.75 -5.86 5.53
C SER A 34 -4.57 -4.90 5.50
N ARG A 35 -4.58 -3.98 4.53
CA ARG A 35 -3.70 -2.82 4.47
C ARG A 35 -4.57 -1.58 4.51
N MET A 36 -4.46 -0.79 5.59
CA MET A 36 -5.35 0.33 5.86
C MET A 36 -4.52 1.55 6.25
N SER A 37 -4.94 2.72 5.78
CA SER A 37 -4.28 3.99 6.06
C SER A 37 -5.30 5.10 6.26
N ARG A 38 -4.90 6.11 7.05
CA ARG A 38 -5.66 7.34 7.26
C ARG A 38 -4.89 8.50 6.62
N MET A 39 -5.57 9.31 5.83
CA MET A 39 -4.97 10.47 5.19
C MET A 39 -6.02 11.58 4.99
N ALA A 40 -5.68 12.80 5.39
CA ALA A 40 -6.54 13.98 5.23
C ALA A 40 -7.99 13.80 5.75
N GLY A 41 -8.15 13.12 6.89
CA GLY A 41 -9.47 12.83 7.47
C GLY A 41 -10.29 11.79 6.71
N GLN A 42 -9.67 11.06 5.78
CA GLN A 42 -10.24 9.89 5.14
C GLN A 42 -9.54 8.64 5.65
N PHE A 43 -10.31 7.57 5.77
CA PHE A 43 -9.87 6.21 5.99
C PHE A 43 -9.98 5.45 4.68
N ALA A 44 -8.90 4.82 4.23
CA ALA A 44 -8.89 3.99 3.04
C ALA A 44 -8.10 2.71 3.26
N GLY A 45 -8.54 1.60 2.68
CA GLY A 45 -7.78 0.36 2.78
C GLY A 45 -8.29 -0.76 1.91
N ILE A 46 -7.45 -1.77 1.75
CA ILE A 46 -7.74 -3.02 1.06
C ILE A 46 -7.81 -4.13 2.10
N LEU A 47 -8.80 -5.00 1.98
CA LEU A 47 -9.10 -6.07 2.91
C LEU A 47 -9.40 -7.35 2.13
N ARG A 48 -8.73 -8.44 2.51
CA ARG A 48 -9.02 -9.78 2.05
C ARG A 48 -9.86 -10.53 3.09
N VAL A 49 -11.01 -11.02 2.67
CA VAL A 49 -11.88 -11.88 3.49
C VAL A 49 -12.08 -13.23 2.83
N ALA A 50 -12.31 -14.26 3.64
CA ALA A 50 -12.80 -15.57 3.19
C ALA A 50 -14.25 -15.73 3.61
N VAL A 51 -15.14 -16.11 2.69
CA VAL A 51 -16.56 -16.32 2.98
C VAL A 51 -17.01 -17.68 2.44
N PRO A 52 -17.91 -18.40 3.14
CA PRO A 52 -18.61 -19.54 2.56
C PRO A 52 -19.40 -19.10 1.32
N ALA A 53 -19.49 -19.95 0.28
CA ALA A 53 -20.22 -19.63 -0.95
C ALA A 53 -21.70 -19.27 -0.67
N GLU A 54 -22.29 -19.86 0.36
CA GLU A 54 -23.67 -19.62 0.80
C GLU A 54 -23.91 -18.21 1.36
N GLY A 55 -22.88 -17.58 1.95
CA GLY A 55 -22.96 -16.25 2.56
C GLY A 55 -22.41 -15.13 1.68
N TYR A 56 -22.01 -15.45 0.44
CA TYR A 56 -21.34 -14.50 -0.45
C TYR A 56 -22.25 -13.32 -0.84
N ASP A 57 -23.45 -13.62 -1.37
CA ASP A 57 -24.37 -12.60 -1.86
C ASP A 57 -24.89 -11.70 -0.72
N GLU A 58 -25.22 -12.30 0.43
CA GLU A 58 -25.67 -11.55 1.61
C GLU A 58 -24.57 -10.64 2.17
N LEU A 59 -23.31 -11.11 2.19
CA LEU A 59 -22.18 -10.29 2.61
C LEU A 59 -21.98 -9.09 1.67
N VAL A 60 -22.10 -9.30 0.36
CA VAL A 60 -21.97 -8.24 -0.65
C VAL A 60 -23.04 -7.17 -0.43
N GLU A 61 -24.30 -7.58 -0.24
CA GLU A 61 -25.41 -6.67 0.06
C GLU A 61 -25.20 -5.92 1.38
N GLY A 62 -24.77 -6.63 2.44
CA GLY A 62 -24.48 -6.03 3.76
C GLY A 62 -23.38 -4.97 3.68
N LEU A 63 -22.30 -5.27 2.95
CA LEU A 63 -21.18 -4.34 2.74
C LEU A 63 -21.60 -3.11 1.91
N GLN A 64 -22.44 -3.30 0.88
CA GLN A 64 -23.01 -2.18 0.12
C GLN A 64 -23.95 -1.32 0.99
N GLY A 65 -24.67 -1.94 1.93
CA GLY A 65 -25.52 -1.25 2.92
C GLY A 65 -24.74 -0.33 3.87
N LEU A 66 -23.44 -0.56 4.07
CA LEU A 66 -22.58 0.34 4.87
C LEU A 66 -22.41 1.72 4.24
N SER A 67 -22.77 1.90 2.96
CA SER A 67 -22.81 3.21 2.29
C SER A 67 -23.71 4.22 3.01
N ALA A 68 -24.78 3.76 3.68
CA ALA A 68 -25.65 4.59 4.52
C ALA A 68 -24.91 5.23 5.71
N HIS A 69 -23.80 4.62 6.13
CA HIS A 69 -22.93 5.11 7.21
C HIS A 69 -21.71 5.88 6.67
N GLY A 70 -21.71 6.24 5.38
CA GLY A 70 -20.59 6.92 4.73
C GLY A 70 -19.40 6.02 4.40
N ILE A 71 -19.57 4.70 4.49
CA ILE A 71 -18.53 3.71 4.17
C ILE A 71 -18.76 3.21 2.75
N ARG A 72 -17.87 3.58 1.83
CA ARG A 72 -17.90 3.07 0.46
C ARG A 72 -17.06 1.82 0.38
N VAL A 73 -17.65 0.74 -0.10
CA VAL A 73 -16.98 -0.54 -0.31
C VAL A 73 -17.03 -0.87 -1.80
N LEU A 74 -15.86 -1.15 -2.39
CA LEU A 74 -15.71 -1.67 -3.73
C LEU A 74 -15.24 -3.11 -3.63
N LEU A 75 -15.88 -3.99 -4.39
CA LEU A 75 -15.54 -5.40 -4.42
C LEU A 75 -14.72 -5.71 -5.67
N ALA A 76 -13.62 -6.41 -5.48
CA ALA A 76 -12.85 -7.00 -6.57
C ALA A 76 -12.96 -8.52 -6.47
N GLU A 77 -13.14 -9.18 -7.61
CA GLU A 77 -13.07 -10.63 -7.71
C GLU A 77 -11.69 -11.10 -7.22
N SER A 78 -11.68 -12.19 -6.45
CA SER A 78 -10.46 -12.83 -6.00
C SER A 78 -9.64 -13.29 -7.20
N GLY A 79 -8.61 -12.51 -7.55
CA GLY A 79 -7.56 -12.94 -8.46
C GLY A 79 -6.69 -14.02 -7.82
N ILE A 80 -6.03 -14.82 -8.66
CA ILE A 80 -5.01 -15.76 -8.22
C ILE A 80 -3.87 -14.96 -7.60
N GLU A 81 -3.54 -15.24 -6.33
CA GLU A 81 -2.42 -14.61 -5.64
C GLU A 81 -1.12 -15.03 -6.36
N PRO A 82 -0.34 -14.07 -6.93
CA PRO A 82 0.92 -14.41 -7.57
C PRO A 82 1.87 -15.01 -6.53
N SER A 83 2.50 -16.14 -6.87
CA SER A 83 3.45 -16.81 -5.97
C SER A 83 4.57 -15.85 -5.58
N CYS A 84 4.85 -15.75 -4.27
CA CYS A 84 5.92 -14.92 -3.71
C CYS A 84 7.28 -15.33 -4.29
N THR A 85 7.68 -14.64 -5.35
CA THR A 85 8.96 -14.82 -6.08
C THR A 85 9.85 -13.59 -5.91
N TRP A 86 9.64 -12.86 -4.81
CA TRP A 86 10.30 -11.59 -4.52
C TRP A 86 10.77 -11.54 -3.06
N LYS A 87 11.75 -10.67 -2.80
CA LYS A 87 12.27 -10.36 -1.46
C LYS A 87 11.85 -8.94 -1.07
N PRO A 88 11.28 -8.73 0.14
CA PRO A 88 11.01 -7.39 0.65
C PRO A 88 12.31 -6.63 0.89
N ILE A 89 12.38 -5.39 0.41
CA ILE A 89 13.49 -4.48 0.70
C ILE A 89 12.91 -3.13 1.08
N HIS A 90 13.36 -2.59 2.21
CA HIS A 90 12.98 -1.26 2.66
C HIS A 90 13.85 -0.24 1.94
N LEU A 91 13.21 0.76 1.35
CA LEU A 91 13.82 1.92 0.77
C LEU A 91 13.41 3.15 1.59
N ASP A 92 14.39 3.90 2.08
CA ASP A 92 14.20 5.21 2.69
C ASP A 92 14.88 6.26 1.80
N LEU A 93 14.17 7.34 1.52
CA LEU A 93 14.62 8.42 0.65
C LEU A 93 14.38 9.76 1.30
N VAL A 94 15.44 10.57 1.45
CA VAL A 94 15.34 11.94 1.95
C VAL A 94 16.03 12.89 0.98
N GLY A 95 15.39 14.00 0.62
CA GLY A 95 16.05 15.06 -0.12
C GLY A 95 15.16 16.26 -0.38
N ASN A 96 15.64 17.20 -1.19
CA ASN A 96 14.87 18.41 -1.50
C ASN A 96 13.64 18.06 -2.33
N ASP A 97 12.49 18.63 -1.97
CA ASP A 97 11.26 18.41 -2.73
C ASP A 97 11.37 18.99 -4.14
N ARG A 98 10.98 18.17 -5.13
CA ARG A 98 10.79 18.64 -6.50
C ARG A 98 9.72 17.83 -7.23
N PRO A 99 9.07 18.45 -8.23
CA PRO A 99 8.16 17.73 -9.11
C PRO A 99 8.87 16.56 -9.82
N GLY A 100 8.29 15.37 -9.72
CA GLY A 100 8.73 14.21 -10.49
C GLY A 100 9.64 13.21 -9.77
N ILE A 101 10.04 13.46 -8.51
CA ILE A 101 10.87 12.50 -7.71
C ILE A 101 10.22 11.12 -7.73
N VAL A 102 8.96 11.03 -7.32
CA VAL A 102 8.21 9.76 -7.27
C VAL A 102 8.16 9.09 -8.64
N ARG A 103 7.89 9.86 -9.71
CA ARG A 103 7.85 9.31 -11.07
C ARG A 103 9.18 8.70 -11.47
N ASP A 104 10.29 9.39 -11.23
CA ASP A 104 11.59 8.98 -11.74
C ASP A 104 12.10 7.72 -11.01
N ILE A 105 11.87 7.63 -9.69
CA ILE A 105 12.21 6.45 -8.89
C ILE A 105 11.31 5.27 -9.26
N THR A 106 9.99 5.47 -9.28
CA THR A 106 9.06 4.37 -9.59
C THR A 106 9.25 3.85 -11.00
N ARG A 107 9.63 4.71 -11.96
CA ARG A 107 10.02 4.30 -13.31
C ARG A 107 11.27 3.41 -13.30
N LEU A 108 12.33 3.80 -12.58
CA LEU A 108 13.54 2.99 -12.47
C LEU A 108 13.24 1.61 -11.87
N LEU A 109 12.44 1.57 -10.80
CA LEU A 109 12.00 0.33 -10.17
C LEU A 109 11.22 -0.55 -11.16
N ALA A 110 10.26 0.04 -11.88
CA ALA A 110 9.46 -0.68 -12.88
C ALA A 110 10.32 -1.23 -14.04
N GLU A 111 11.32 -0.47 -14.51
CA GLU A 111 12.28 -0.93 -15.53
C GLU A 111 13.14 -2.11 -15.06
N GLN A 112 13.34 -2.28 -13.75
CA GLN A 112 14.02 -3.44 -13.17
C GLN A 112 13.07 -4.59 -12.82
N GLY A 113 11.76 -4.45 -13.10
CA GLY A 113 10.74 -5.42 -12.70
C GLY A 113 10.51 -5.47 -11.19
N VAL A 114 10.93 -4.44 -10.46
CA VAL A 114 10.70 -4.31 -9.01
C VAL A 114 9.30 -3.72 -8.79
N ASN A 115 8.50 -4.39 -7.98
CA ASN A 115 7.18 -3.91 -7.60
C ASN A 115 7.22 -3.16 -6.25
N LEU A 116 6.18 -2.38 -5.96
CA LEU A 116 6.00 -1.66 -4.69
C LEU A 116 4.92 -2.34 -3.86
N GLU A 117 5.28 -2.84 -2.69
CA GLU A 117 4.34 -3.37 -1.70
C GLU A 117 3.70 -2.25 -0.88
N SER A 118 4.48 -1.23 -0.54
CA SER A 118 3.99 -0.03 0.12
C SER A 118 4.87 1.18 -0.25
N LEU A 119 4.25 2.35 -0.28
CA LEU A 119 4.93 3.63 -0.46
C LEU A 119 4.22 4.66 0.41
N THR A 120 4.96 5.27 1.32
CA THR A 120 4.53 6.38 2.15
C THR A 120 5.42 7.56 1.83
N THR A 121 4.84 8.71 1.52
CA THR A 121 5.58 9.93 1.17
C THR A 121 5.09 11.08 2.02
N GLU A 122 6.02 11.92 2.46
CA GLU A 122 5.74 13.11 3.24
C GLU A 122 6.58 14.28 2.71
N VAL A 123 6.01 15.48 2.75
CA VAL A 123 6.74 16.72 2.51
C VAL A 123 6.69 17.52 3.81
N ALA A 124 7.84 17.67 4.46
CA ALA A 124 7.96 18.33 5.74
C ALA A 124 8.95 19.51 5.69
N PRO A 125 8.76 20.58 6.48
CA PRO A 125 9.73 21.65 6.58
C PRO A 125 11.06 21.13 7.13
N ALA A 126 12.18 21.53 6.50
CA ALA A 126 13.49 21.22 7.05
C ALA A 126 13.69 21.94 8.40
N PRO A 127 14.24 21.27 9.44
CA PRO A 127 14.44 21.88 10.77
C PRO A 127 15.29 23.16 10.78
N MET A 128 16.10 23.38 9.73
CA MET A 128 17.07 24.47 9.63
C MET A 128 17.11 25.12 8.23
N SER A 129 16.15 24.84 7.34
CA SER A 129 16.06 25.42 5.99
C SER A 129 14.65 25.87 5.66
N SER A 130 14.51 26.88 4.80
CA SER A 130 13.22 27.34 4.27
C SER A 130 12.69 26.43 3.15
N GLU A 131 13.49 25.49 2.67
CA GLU A 131 13.10 24.55 1.62
C GLU A 131 12.44 23.29 2.21
N PRO A 132 11.32 22.83 1.63
CA PRO A 132 10.68 21.59 2.06
C PRO A 132 11.54 20.37 1.72
N LEU A 133 11.61 19.43 2.66
CA LEU A 133 12.20 18.12 2.45
C LEU A 133 11.11 17.12 2.05
N PHE A 134 11.40 16.36 1.01
CA PHE A 134 10.64 15.19 0.62
C PHE A 134 11.25 13.96 1.30
N HIS A 135 10.40 13.21 2.02
CA HIS A 135 10.73 11.92 2.60
C HIS A 135 9.83 10.85 1.99
N ALA A 136 10.42 9.73 1.58
CA ALA A 136 9.67 8.57 1.14
C ALA A 136 10.20 7.30 1.80
N VAL A 137 9.27 6.48 2.30
CA VAL A 137 9.54 5.14 2.81
C VAL A 137 8.75 4.16 1.96
N ALA A 138 9.44 3.20 1.37
CA ALA A 138 8.82 2.20 0.50
C ALA A 138 9.27 0.79 0.88
N VAL A 139 8.36 -0.17 0.74
CA VAL A 139 8.69 -1.59 0.75
C VAL A 139 8.65 -2.09 -0.69
N LEU A 140 9.80 -2.53 -1.18
CA LEU A 140 10.02 -3.02 -2.53
C LEU A 140 9.86 -4.54 -2.56
N ALA A 141 9.15 -5.05 -3.55
CA ALA A 141 9.12 -6.46 -3.90
C ALA A 141 10.15 -6.71 -5.01
N VAL A 142 11.38 -7.06 -4.62
CA VAL A 142 12.50 -7.25 -5.54
C VAL A 142 12.52 -8.70 -6.06
N PRO A 143 12.47 -8.94 -7.39
CA PRO A 143 12.52 -10.29 -7.94
C PRO A 143 13.77 -11.05 -7.49
N LEU A 144 13.64 -12.34 -7.21
CA LEU A 144 14.78 -13.19 -6.82
C LEU A 144 15.89 -13.27 -7.88
N THR A 145 15.57 -12.94 -9.14
CA THR A 145 16.50 -12.92 -10.27
C THR A 145 17.33 -11.64 -10.36
N LEU A 146 16.96 -10.58 -9.62
CA LEU A 146 17.65 -9.29 -9.65
C LEU A 146 18.74 -9.24 -8.57
N SER A 147 19.95 -8.83 -8.95
CA SER A 147 21.02 -8.56 -7.99
C SER A 147 20.75 -7.25 -7.25
N LEU A 148 20.88 -7.28 -5.92
CA LEU A 148 20.69 -6.09 -5.08
C LEU A 148 21.77 -5.04 -5.33
N ASP A 149 23.01 -5.46 -5.62
CA ASP A 149 24.08 -4.53 -5.94
C ASP A 149 23.76 -3.74 -7.22
N LEU A 150 23.22 -4.39 -8.24
CA LEU A 150 22.82 -3.73 -9.48
C LEU A 150 21.66 -2.75 -9.26
N LEU A 151 20.69 -3.13 -8.42
CA LEU A 151 19.59 -2.24 -8.04
C LEU A 151 20.10 -1.02 -7.27
N ARG A 152 21.02 -1.24 -6.32
CA ARG A 152 21.66 -0.17 -5.53
C ARG A 152 22.42 0.79 -6.44
N ASP A 153 23.30 0.30 -7.32
CA ASP A 153 24.10 1.14 -8.22
C ASP A 153 23.22 2.03 -9.11
N LYS A 154 22.09 1.48 -9.60
CA LYS A 154 21.12 2.25 -10.40
C LYS A 154 20.39 3.30 -9.59
N LEU A 155 19.98 2.95 -8.37
CA LEU A 155 19.31 3.87 -7.47
C LEU A 155 20.25 4.99 -7.03
N GLU A 156 21.50 4.68 -6.69
CA GLU A 156 22.54 5.66 -6.36
C GLU A 156 22.81 6.63 -7.51
N GLY A 157 22.94 6.13 -8.74
CA GLY A 157 23.08 7.00 -9.92
C GLY A 157 21.89 7.94 -10.13
N LEU A 158 20.66 7.45 -9.87
CA LEU A 158 19.48 8.30 -9.88
C LEU A 158 19.51 9.28 -8.70
N ALA A 159 19.94 8.86 -7.51
CA ALA A 159 20.03 9.71 -6.31
C ALA A 159 20.92 10.92 -6.55
N ASP A 160 22.07 10.72 -7.20
CA ASP A 160 23.02 11.77 -7.56
C ASP A 160 22.39 12.80 -8.51
N ASP A 161 21.75 12.34 -9.60
CA ASP A 161 21.00 13.21 -10.52
C ASP A 161 19.87 13.94 -9.79
N LEU A 162 19.29 13.26 -8.80
CA LEU A 162 18.17 13.74 -8.04
C LEU A 162 18.57 14.62 -6.84
N MET A 163 19.83 14.69 -6.43
CA MET A 163 20.28 15.28 -5.16
C MET A 163 19.42 14.79 -3.97
N VAL A 164 19.21 13.47 -3.88
CA VAL A 164 18.51 12.81 -2.79
C VAL A 164 19.39 11.73 -2.17
N GLU A 165 19.24 11.50 -0.87
CA GLU A 165 19.85 10.38 -0.16
C GLU A 165 18.93 9.17 -0.24
N LEU A 166 19.46 8.01 -0.59
CA LEU A 166 18.74 6.73 -0.65
C LEU A 166 19.40 5.72 0.28
N ASN A 167 18.60 5.04 1.09
CA ASN A 167 19.03 3.99 1.99
C ASN A 167 18.22 2.73 1.72
N LEU A 168 18.90 1.64 1.36
CA LEU A 168 18.29 0.33 1.19
C LEU A 168 18.60 -0.55 2.41
N ARG A 169 17.56 -1.18 2.99
CA ARG A 169 17.70 -2.14 4.09
C ARG A 169 16.97 -3.42 3.73
N THR A 170 17.63 -4.54 3.94
CA THR A 170 16.97 -5.86 3.87
C THR A 170 16.42 -6.16 5.26
N ASP A 171 15.22 -6.72 5.38
CA ASP A 171 14.80 -7.29 6.67
C ASP A 171 15.78 -8.43 7.01
N GLU A 172 16.47 -8.33 8.15
CA GLU A 172 17.34 -9.37 8.72
C GLU A 172 16.55 -10.59 9.21
#